data_AF-A0A8C0ITN9-F1
#
_entry.id   AF-A0A8C0ITN9-F1
#
_cell.length_a   1.000
_cell.length_b   1.000
_cell.length_c   1.000
_cell.angle_alpha   90.00
_cell.angle_beta   90.00
_cell.angle_gamma   90.00
#
_symmetry.space_group_name_H-M   'P 1'
#
loop_
_entity.id
_entity.type
_entity.pdbx_description
1 polymer ?
#
loop_
_entity_poly.entity_id
_entity_poly.type
_entity_poly.pdbx_seq_one_letter_code
_entity_poly.pdbx_strand_id
1 'polypeptide(L)'
;MLYAAVIPIPYDKMVASALFSQHAVRDDSLQGGRDCTAFPACSAPLLPGGFPYAKMAAPGGSSARALVQYVVLRGDLQREPLSWPLGALVAQACHAALAVVHAHYGQADTGAYLAEGGSMRTVVLEALDEGALTTLAETLKQHNIDHKVWIEQPENIATCIALRPYPKEEVHQHLKKFKLLK
;
A
#
# COMPACT_ATOMS: atom_id res chain seq x y z
N MET A 1 -17.07 -34.14 0.99
CA MET A 1 -15.73 -33.63 1.34
C MET A 1 -14.82 -33.88 0.14
N LEU A 2 -14.57 -32.85 -0.68
CA LEU A 2 -13.49 -32.88 -1.69
C LEU A 2 -12.48 -31.82 -1.28
N TYR A 3 -11.29 -32.27 -0.89
CA TYR A 3 -10.11 -31.43 -0.69
C TYR A 3 -9.61 -31.03 -2.08
N ALA A 4 -9.73 -29.75 -2.44
CA ALA A 4 -9.01 -29.21 -3.59
C ALA A 4 -7.57 -28.93 -3.14
N ALA A 5 -6.64 -29.78 -3.56
CA ALA A 5 -5.22 -29.53 -3.38
C ALA A 5 -4.81 -28.35 -4.27
N VAL A 6 -4.59 -27.19 -3.67
CA VAL A 6 -3.99 -26.03 -4.36
C VAL A 6 -2.50 -26.32 -4.47
N ILE A 7 -2.06 -26.73 -5.66
CA ILE A 7 -0.64 -26.88 -5.98
C ILE A 7 -0.05 -25.46 -6.13
N PRO A 8 0.99 -25.07 -5.38
CA PRO A 8 1.62 -23.77 -5.54
C PRO A 8 2.33 -23.69 -6.90
N ILE A 9 1.99 -22.67 -7.70
CA ILE A 9 2.67 -22.38 -8.96
C ILE A 9 3.86 -21.46 -8.64
N PRO A 10 5.10 -21.79 -9.04
CA PRO A 10 6.25 -20.92 -8.85
C PRO A 10 6.08 -19.59 -9.60
N TYR A 11 6.44 -18.48 -8.95
CA TYR A 11 6.28 -17.09 -9.43
C TYR A 11 6.81 -16.83 -10.85
N ASP A 12 7.83 -17.56 -11.28
CA ASP A 12 8.39 -17.55 -12.64
C ASP A 12 7.35 -17.84 -13.74
N LYS A 13 6.26 -18.55 -13.41
CA LYS A 13 5.27 -19.04 -14.39
C LYS A 13 3.92 -18.32 -14.35
N MET A 14 3.74 -17.29 -13.52
CA MET A 14 2.47 -16.55 -13.46
C MET A 14 2.41 -15.44 -14.53
N VAL A 15 1.48 -15.59 -15.47
CA VAL A 15 1.10 -14.53 -16.42
C VAL A 15 0.36 -13.42 -15.64
N ALA A 16 0.57 -12.16 -15.99
CA ALA A 16 0.07 -10.98 -15.26
C ALA A 16 -1.44 -11.00 -14.92
N SER A 17 -2.26 -11.71 -15.69
CA SER A 17 -3.69 -11.88 -15.39
C SER A 17 -3.96 -12.68 -14.11
N ALA A 18 -3.06 -13.57 -13.70
CA ALA A 18 -3.24 -14.43 -12.52
C ALA A 18 -2.94 -13.70 -11.20
N LEU A 19 -2.11 -12.64 -11.22
CA LEU A 19 -1.85 -11.78 -10.06
C LEU A 19 -3.12 -11.04 -9.60
N PHE A 20 -4.00 -10.71 -10.54
CA PHE A 20 -5.22 -9.95 -10.25
C PHE A 20 -6.34 -10.80 -9.61
N SER A 21 -6.28 -12.13 -9.76
CA SER A 21 -7.37 -13.02 -9.28
C SER A 21 -7.25 -13.46 -7.82
N GLN A 22 -6.09 -13.35 -7.19
CA GLN A 22 -5.92 -13.87 -5.82
C GLN A 22 -6.42 -12.93 -4.71
N HIS A 23 -6.71 -11.67 -5.04
CA HIS A 23 -7.23 -10.67 -4.07
C HIS A 23 -8.75 -10.44 -4.13
N ALA A 24 -9.49 -11.18 -4.96
CA ALA A 24 -10.94 -11.14 -4.91
C ALA A 24 -11.43 -11.98 -3.72
N VAL A 25 -11.77 -11.32 -2.61
CA VAL A 25 -12.67 -11.88 -1.60
C VAL A 25 -13.96 -12.24 -2.33
N ARG A 26 -14.21 -13.54 -2.51
CA ARG A 26 -15.51 -14.03 -2.98
C ARG A 26 -16.49 -13.87 -1.84
N ASP A 27 -17.28 -12.79 -1.89
CA ASP A 27 -18.52 -12.71 -1.11
C ASP A 27 -19.54 -13.63 -1.79
N ASP A 28 -19.80 -14.79 -1.19
CA ASP A 28 -20.63 -15.87 -1.75
C ASP A 28 -22.15 -15.62 -1.54
N SER A 29 -22.57 -14.35 -1.47
CA SER A 29 -23.95 -13.96 -1.13
C SER A 29 -24.77 -13.38 -2.28
N LEU A 30 -24.36 -13.56 -3.54
CA LEU A 30 -25.17 -13.17 -4.70
C LEU A 30 -25.41 -14.36 -5.62
N GLN A 31 -26.48 -15.11 -5.35
CA GLN A 31 -27.13 -15.94 -6.36
C GLN A 31 -27.80 -15.01 -7.38
N GLY A 32 -27.27 -14.96 -8.60
CA GLY A 32 -27.86 -14.15 -9.66
C GLY A 32 -27.35 -14.48 -11.06
N GLY A 33 -28.14 -15.31 -11.76
CA GLY A 33 -28.41 -15.26 -13.21
C GLY A 33 -27.27 -14.96 -14.20
N ARG A 34 -26.99 -15.94 -15.06
CA ARG A 34 -26.42 -15.69 -16.40
C ARG A 34 -27.45 -14.91 -17.23
N ASP A 35 -27.38 -13.58 -17.22
CA ASP A 35 -27.99 -12.76 -18.26
C ASP A 35 -27.13 -11.53 -18.53
N CYS A 36 -26.61 -11.45 -19.75
CA CYS A 36 -25.84 -10.32 -20.24
C CYS A 36 -26.82 -9.23 -20.67
N THR A 37 -27.19 -8.33 -19.76
CA THR A 37 -27.84 -7.07 -20.13
C THR A 37 -26.96 -5.89 -19.76
N ALA A 38 -26.74 -5.00 -20.72
CA ALA A 38 -25.95 -3.79 -20.59
C ALA A 38 -26.39 -2.95 -19.39
N PHE A 39 -25.42 -2.47 -18.60
CA PHE A 39 -25.67 -1.46 -17.58
C PHE A 39 -26.31 -0.22 -18.24
N PRO A 40 -27.44 0.29 -17.73
CA PRO A 40 -28.04 1.50 -18.26
C PRO A 40 -27.10 2.68 -17.97
N ALA A 41 -26.67 3.36 -19.03
CA ALA A 41 -25.96 4.61 -18.95
C ALA A 41 -26.86 5.64 -18.24
N CYS A 42 -26.52 5.98 -17.00
CA CYS A 42 -27.13 7.09 -16.30
C CYS A 42 -26.78 8.37 -17.06
N SER A 43 -27.76 8.85 -17.82
CA SER A 43 -27.64 10.02 -18.70
C SER A 43 -27.81 11.28 -17.85
N ALA A 44 -26.73 11.72 -17.21
CA ALA A 44 -26.70 13.06 -16.61
C ALA A 44 -26.36 14.09 -17.71
N PRO A 45 -27.10 15.21 -17.83
CA PRO A 45 -26.80 16.24 -18.81
C PRO A 45 -25.47 16.93 -18.48
N LEU A 46 -24.56 17.00 -19.45
CA LEU A 46 -23.37 17.85 -19.38
C LEU A 46 -23.82 19.31 -19.36
N LEU A 47 -23.71 19.98 -18.20
CA LEU A 47 -23.89 21.42 -18.11
C LEU A 47 -22.73 22.13 -18.83
N PRO A 48 -22.99 23.12 -19.70
CA PRO A 48 -21.95 23.94 -20.32
C PRO A 48 -21.51 25.01 -19.31
N GLY A 49 -20.46 24.73 -18.56
CA GLY A 49 -19.87 25.69 -17.61
C GLY A 49 -18.66 25.08 -16.94
N GLY A 50 -17.53 25.79 -17.01
CA GLY A 50 -16.19 25.31 -16.68
C GLY A 50 -16.06 24.45 -15.43
N PHE A 51 -15.16 23.46 -15.50
CA PHE A 51 -14.69 22.69 -14.36
C PHE A 51 -14.39 23.62 -13.17
N PRO A 52 -15.03 23.44 -12.01
CA PRO A 52 -14.71 24.21 -10.83
C PRO A 52 -13.50 23.58 -10.13
N TYR A 53 -12.39 23.39 -10.85
CA TYR A 53 -11.09 23.40 -10.16
C TYR A 53 -10.72 24.86 -9.94
N ALA A 54 -11.54 25.53 -9.14
CA ALA A 54 -11.16 26.79 -8.54
C ALA A 54 -9.90 26.51 -7.73
N LYS A 55 -8.80 27.09 -8.18
CA LYS A 55 -7.54 27.22 -7.47
C LYS A 55 -7.81 27.95 -6.14
N MET A 56 -8.21 27.20 -5.12
CA MET A 56 -8.21 27.69 -3.75
C MET A 56 -6.74 27.95 -3.41
N ALA A 57 -6.40 29.22 -3.27
CA ALA A 57 -5.09 29.63 -2.81
C ALA A 57 -4.83 28.94 -1.47
N ALA A 58 -3.77 28.14 -1.39
CA ALA A 58 -3.31 27.57 -0.14
C ALA A 58 -3.04 28.73 0.83
N PRO A 59 -3.57 28.72 2.06
CA PRO A 59 -3.20 29.71 3.05
C PRO A 59 -1.69 29.61 3.27
N GLY A 60 -1.02 30.74 3.07
CA GLY A 60 0.42 30.84 3.19
C GLY A 60 0.89 30.46 4.59
N GLY A 61 2.00 29.71 4.62
CA GLY A 61 2.98 29.71 5.70
C GLY A 61 2.43 29.45 7.10
N SER A 62 1.87 28.26 7.34
CA SER A 62 2.20 27.61 8.60
C SER A 62 3.56 26.93 8.39
N SER A 63 4.38 26.81 9.43
CA SER A 63 5.53 25.90 9.43
C SER A 63 4.97 24.48 9.32
N ALA A 64 4.50 24.10 8.12
CA ALA A 64 3.77 22.88 7.88
C ALA A 64 4.72 21.73 8.18
N ARG A 65 4.43 20.99 9.25
CA ARG A 65 5.19 19.80 9.63
C ARG A 65 5.24 18.92 8.39
N ALA A 66 6.44 18.65 7.88
CA ALA A 66 6.60 17.96 6.61
C ALA A 66 6.04 16.54 6.75
N LEU A 67 4.88 16.28 6.14
CA LEU A 67 4.26 14.97 6.15
C LEU A 67 5.00 14.03 5.20
N VAL A 68 5.11 12.78 5.61
CA VAL A 68 5.79 11.75 4.82
C VAL A 68 5.18 10.39 5.14
N GLN A 69 5.00 9.60 4.09
CA GLN A 69 4.74 8.18 4.23
C GLN A 69 6.05 7.40 4.12
N TYR A 70 6.32 6.52 5.07
CA TYR A 70 7.45 5.60 4.99
C TYR A 70 6.98 4.20 4.66
N VAL A 71 7.71 3.55 3.75
CA VAL A 71 7.57 2.13 3.43
C VAL A 71 8.94 1.49 3.58
N VAL A 72 9.05 0.41 4.34
CA VAL A 72 10.28 -0.34 4.54
C VAL A 72 10.12 -1.72 3.91
N LEU A 73 10.87 -1.97 2.83
CA LEU A 73 10.89 -3.22 2.07
C LEU A 73 12.06 -4.10 2.51
N ARG A 74 11.86 -5.40 2.49
CA ARG A 74 12.94 -6.37 2.63
C ARG A 74 13.80 -6.43 1.36
N GLY A 75 15.07 -6.09 1.50
CA GLY A 75 16.07 -6.17 0.41
C GLY A 75 16.63 -7.58 0.19
N ASP A 76 16.50 -8.50 1.15
CA ASP A 76 16.83 -9.92 0.96
C ASP A 76 15.95 -10.64 -0.05
N LEU A 77 14.71 -10.17 -0.29
CA LEU A 77 13.80 -10.80 -1.25
C LEU A 77 14.36 -10.83 -2.68
N GLN A 78 15.14 -9.82 -3.07
CA GLN A 78 15.74 -9.74 -4.42
C GLN A 78 16.96 -10.65 -4.59
N ARG A 79 17.50 -11.20 -3.49
CA ARG A 79 18.69 -12.04 -3.49
C ARG A 79 18.29 -13.51 -3.45
N GLU A 80 19.20 -14.38 -3.88
CA GLU A 80 19.04 -15.81 -3.69
C GLU A 80 18.83 -16.13 -2.19
N PRO A 81 17.94 -17.07 -1.85
CA PRO A 81 17.26 -18.02 -2.75
C PRO A 81 15.89 -17.55 -3.28
N LEU A 82 15.43 -16.35 -2.90
CA LEU A 82 14.08 -15.88 -3.24
C LEU A 82 14.04 -15.23 -4.62
N SER A 83 15.04 -14.42 -4.96
CA SER A 83 15.26 -13.84 -6.28
C SER A 83 14.03 -13.13 -6.87
N TRP A 84 13.33 -12.38 -6.03
CA TRP A 84 12.14 -11.64 -6.43
C TRP A 84 12.48 -10.53 -7.44
N PRO A 85 11.69 -10.38 -8.50
CA PRO A 85 11.87 -9.29 -9.44
C PRO A 85 11.52 -7.95 -8.76
N LEU A 86 12.19 -6.87 -9.17
CA LEU A 86 11.94 -5.51 -8.63
C LEU A 86 10.47 -5.12 -8.71
N GLY A 87 9.79 -5.49 -9.80
CA GLY A 87 8.35 -5.22 -9.98
C GLY A 87 7.48 -5.84 -8.88
N ALA A 88 7.84 -7.02 -8.37
CA ALA A 88 7.13 -7.65 -7.25
C ALA A 88 7.30 -6.80 -5.98
N LEU A 89 8.52 -6.39 -5.65
CA LEU A 89 8.77 -5.54 -4.47
C LEU A 89 8.01 -4.21 -4.54
N VAL A 90 7.97 -3.59 -5.73
CA VAL A 90 7.20 -2.35 -5.95
C VAL A 90 5.71 -2.59 -5.69
N ALA A 91 5.15 -3.69 -6.20
CA ALA A 91 3.75 -4.03 -5.95
C ALA A 91 3.47 -4.20 -4.45
N GLN A 92 4.33 -4.92 -3.72
CA GLN A 92 4.21 -5.08 -2.27
C GLN A 92 4.19 -3.74 -1.53
N ALA A 93 5.13 -2.84 -1.86
CA ALA A 93 5.16 -1.51 -1.27
C ALA A 93 3.89 -0.70 -1.56
N CYS A 94 3.38 -0.75 -2.79
CA CYS A 94 2.13 -0.08 -3.16
C CYS A 94 0.95 -0.63 -2.36
N HIS A 95 0.82 -1.96 -2.25
CA HIS A 95 -0.24 -2.59 -1.48
C HIS A 95 -0.19 -2.22 -0.01
N ALA A 96 0.99 -2.29 0.61
CA ALA A 96 1.18 -1.92 2.01
C ALA A 96 0.84 -0.44 2.27
N ALA A 97 1.35 0.46 1.41
CA ALA A 97 1.12 1.90 1.50
C ALA A 97 -0.37 2.25 1.38
N LEU A 98 -1.08 1.63 0.43
CA LEU A 98 -2.51 1.86 0.26
C LEU A 98 -3.32 1.27 1.42
N ALA A 99 -2.97 0.07 1.88
CA ALA A 99 -3.67 -0.61 2.96
C ALA A 99 -3.61 0.19 4.27
N VAL A 100 -2.44 0.74 4.63
CA VAL A 100 -2.31 1.55 5.85
C VAL A 100 -3.01 2.90 5.73
N VAL A 101 -2.98 3.54 4.56
CA VAL A 101 -3.74 4.78 4.32
C VAL A 101 -5.23 4.53 4.43
N HIS A 102 -5.74 3.45 3.84
CA HIS A 102 -7.15 3.09 3.94
C HIS A 102 -7.56 2.80 5.39
N ALA A 103 -6.77 2.02 6.13
CA ALA A 103 -7.05 1.70 7.53
C ALA A 103 -7.05 2.92 8.45
N HIS A 104 -6.26 3.96 8.13
CA HIS A 104 -6.11 5.17 8.94
C HIS A 104 -6.59 6.44 8.23
N TYR A 105 -7.52 6.31 7.27
CA TYR A 105 -8.03 7.43 6.47
C TYR A 105 -8.63 8.56 7.32
N GLY A 106 -9.22 8.22 8.48
CA GLY A 106 -9.78 9.18 9.42
C GLY A 106 -8.76 9.99 10.23
N GLN A 107 -7.47 9.69 10.14
CA GLN A 107 -6.43 10.45 10.85
C GLN A 107 -6.15 11.79 10.17
N ALA A 108 -6.03 12.86 10.96
CA ALA A 108 -5.85 14.22 10.45
C ALA A 108 -4.61 14.35 9.54
N ASP A 109 -3.48 13.79 9.95
CA ASP A 109 -2.24 13.79 9.14
C ASP A 109 -2.40 13.00 7.83
N THR A 110 -3.21 11.93 7.84
CA THR A 110 -3.46 11.13 6.62
C THR A 110 -4.31 11.91 5.64
N GLY A 111 -5.36 12.59 6.11
CA GLY A 111 -6.17 13.47 5.27
C GLY A 111 -5.38 14.66 4.72
N ALA A 112 -4.55 15.30 5.55
CA ALA A 112 -3.68 16.40 5.14
C ALA A 112 -2.66 15.96 4.09
N TYR A 113 -2.04 14.79 4.28
CA TYR A 113 -1.14 14.19 3.30
C TYR A 113 -1.84 13.94 1.97
N LEU A 114 -3.03 13.32 1.97
CA LEU A 114 -3.79 13.06 0.74
C LEU A 114 -4.22 14.35 0.02
N ALA A 115 -4.47 15.43 0.77
CA ALA A 115 -4.78 16.74 0.22
C ALA A 115 -3.59 17.40 -0.51
N GLU A 116 -2.35 16.98 -0.25
CA GLU A 116 -1.15 17.43 -0.99
C GLU A 116 -1.12 16.90 -2.44
N GLY A 117 -1.89 15.84 -2.74
CA GLY A 117 -2.03 15.29 -4.09
C GLY A 117 -0.68 14.93 -4.73
N GLY A 118 -0.36 15.55 -5.86
CA GLY A 118 0.90 15.29 -6.59
C GLY A 118 2.17 15.71 -5.83
N SER A 119 2.05 16.41 -4.71
CA SER A 119 3.19 16.81 -3.86
C SER A 119 3.44 15.85 -2.69
N MET A 120 2.63 14.80 -2.54
CA MET A 120 2.80 13.78 -1.51
C MET A 120 4.20 13.17 -1.56
N ARG A 121 4.80 12.99 -0.38
CA ARG A 121 6.12 12.37 -0.26
C ARG A 121 6.02 10.95 0.30
N THR A 122 6.45 9.97 -0.48
CA THR A 122 6.67 8.60 0.03
C THR A 122 8.16 8.29 0.00
N VAL A 123 8.70 7.78 1.11
CA VAL A 123 10.10 7.38 1.22
C VAL A 123 10.15 5.87 1.39
N VAL A 124 10.85 5.22 0.45
CA VAL A 124 11.06 3.77 0.47
C VAL A 124 12.43 3.47 1.05
N LEU A 125 12.45 2.67 2.11
CA LEU A 125 13.63 2.26 2.84
C LEU A 125 13.83 0.74 2.70
N GLU A 126 15.06 0.30 2.90
CA GLU A 126 15.46 -1.09 2.83
C GLU A 126 15.77 -1.64 4.22
N ALA A 127 15.06 -2.69 4.60
CA ALA A 127 15.43 -3.60 5.69
C ALA A 127 16.30 -4.73 5.13
N LEU A 128 17.32 -5.12 5.90
CA LEU A 128 18.27 -6.14 5.48
C LEU A 128 17.62 -7.51 5.27
N ASP A 129 16.72 -7.88 6.19
CA ASP A 129 16.06 -9.18 6.29
C ASP A 129 14.75 -9.08 7.08
N GLU A 130 14.09 -10.23 7.26
CA GLU A 130 12.86 -10.37 8.05
C GLU A 130 13.03 -10.02 9.53
N GLY A 131 14.21 -10.31 10.10
CA GLY A 131 14.51 -10.01 11.49
C GLY A 131 14.52 -8.50 11.73
N ALA A 132 15.20 -7.75 10.87
CA ALA A 132 15.23 -6.29 10.91
C ALA A 132 13.82 -5.68 10.74
N LEU A 133 12.99 -6.29 9.88
CA LEU A 133 11.60 -5.87 9.67
C LEU A 133 10.74 -6.13 10.92
N THR A 134 10.88 -7.31 11.54
CA THR A 134 10.15 -7.69 12.75
C THR A 134 10.51 -6.81 13.94
N THR A 135 11.80 -6.56 14.16
CA THR A 135 12.27 -5.63 15.20
C THR A 135 11.71 -4.21 14.98
N LEU A 136 11.58 -3.78 13.72
CA LEU A 136 10.93 -2.50 13.41
C LEU A 136 9.45 -2.52 13.80
N ALA A 137 8.68 -3.56 13.42
CA ALA A 137 7.28 -3.69 13.79
C ALA A 137 7.07 -3.61 15.31
N GLU A 138 7.90 -4.33 16.07
CA GLU A 138 7.88 -4.29 17.54
C GLU A 138 8.17 -2.90 18.09
N THR A 139 9.19 -2.23 17.55
CA THR A 139 9.55 -0.85 17.95
C THR A 139 8.38 0.10 17.67
N LEU A 140 7.80 0.06 16.46
CA LEU A 140 6.66 0.91 16.10
C LEU A 140 5.45 0.65 16.99
N LYS A 141 5.17 -0.62 17.30
CA LYS A 141 4.10 -1.01 18.21
C LYS A 141 4.33 -0.47 19.63
N GLN A 142 5.54 -0.58 20.17
CA GLN A 142 5.90 -0.06 21.50
C GLN A 142 5.73 1.46 21.59
N HIS A 143 6.02 2.18 20.50
CA HIS A 143 5.88 3.62 20.41
C HIS A 143 4.49 4.10 19.95
N ASN A 144 3.51 3.18 19.81
CA ASN A 144 2.15 3.48 19.33
C ASN A 144 2.12 4.19 17.97
N ILE A 145 2.99 3.76 17.06
CA ILE A 145 3.02 4.24 15.68
C ILE A 145 2.18 3.29 14.82
N ASP A 146 1.14 3.84 14.21
CA ASP A 146 0.24 3.15 13.30
C ASP A 146 1.01 2.68 12.07
N HIS A 147 1.06 1.36 11.89
CA HIS A 147 1.77 0.72 10.80
C HIS A 147 1.06 -0.57 10.36
N LYS A 148 1.34 -0.99 9.13
CA LYS A 148 0.87 -2.23 8.55
C LYS A 148 2.07 -3.07 8.13
N VAL A 149 2.18 -4.26 8.72
CA VAL A 149 3.02 -5.33 8.18
C VAL A 149 2.26 -5.97 7.02
N TRP A 150 2.88 -6.01 5.86
CA TRP A 150 2.35 -6.70 4.68
C TRP A 150 2.95 -8.09 4.59
N ILE A 151 2.08 -9.08 4.44
CA ILE A 151 2.43 -10.49 4.41
C ILE A 151 1.94 -11.02 3.07
N GLU A 152 2.86 -11.49 2.24
CA GLU A 152 2.51 -12.06 0.94
C GLU A 152 1.96 -13.48 1.11
N GLN A 153 0.93 -13.78 0.33
CA GLN A 153 0.35 -15.13 0.21
C GLN A 153 0.68 -15.71 -1.18
N PRO A 154 0.77 -17.03 -1.32
CA PRO A 154 0.52 -18.07 -0.31
C PRO A 154 1.71 -18.40 0.62
N GLU A 155 2.89 -17.82 0.39
CA GLU A 155 4.12 -18.16 1.12
C GLU A 155 4.11 -17.71 2.60
N ASN A 156 3.21 -16.80 2.97
CA ASN A 156 3.04 -16.24 4.31
C ASN A 156 4.32 -15.59 4.87
N ILE A 157 5.02 -14.83 4.03
CA ILE A 157 6.25 -14.12 4.40
C ILE A 157 5.98 -12.62 4.56
N ALA A 158 6.53 -12.00 5.60
CA ALA A 158 6.45 -10.55 5.76
C ALA A 158 7.38 -9.88 4.74
N THR A 159 6.86 -9.07 3.82
CA THR A 159 7.65 -8.47 2.72
C THR A 159 8.00 -7.01 2.96
N CYS A 160 7.08 -6.24 3.55
CA CYS A 160 7.31 -4.85 3.89
C CYS A 160 6.45 -4.37 5.07
N ILE A 161 6.82 -3.21 5.61
CA ILE A 161 6.04 -2.44 6.57
C ILE A 161 5.76 -1.07 5.97
N ALA A 162 4.51 -0.62 6.01
CA ALA A 162 4.15 0.76 5.70
C ALA A 162 3.59 1.46 6.93
N LEU A 163 3.98 2.71 7.16
CA LEU A 163 3.38 3.58 8.16
C LEU A 163 2.27 4.38 7.49
N ARG A 164 1.26 4.81 8.26
CA ARG A 164 0.41 5.89 7.77
C ARG A 164 1.25 7.17 7.57
N PRO A 165 0.76 8.18 6.86
CA PRO A 165 1.41 9.48 6.83
C PRO A 165 1.58 10.05 8.24
N TYR A 166 2.80 10.52 8.52
CA TYR A 166 3.18 11.17 9.78
C TYR A 166 4.04 12.40 9.50
N PRO A 167 4.08 13.35 10.44
CA PRO A 167 5.14 14.35 10.52
C PRO A 167 6.50 13.66 10.55
N LYS A 168 7.42 14.10 9.69
CA LYS A 168 8.75 13.49 9.57
C LYS A 168 9.46 13.40 10.92
N GLU A 169 9.35 14.45 11.73
CA GLU A 169 10.05 14.58 13.01
C GLU A 169 9.61 13.54 14.04
N GLU A 170 8.36 13.04 13.96
CA GLU A 170 7.82 12.06 14.92
C GLU A 170 8.36 10.65 14.66
N VAL A 171 8.49 10.26 13.39
CA VAL A 171 8.78 8.87 13.02
C VAL A 171 10.23 8.66 12.59
N HIS A 172 10.94 9.71 12.17
CA HIS A 172 12.28 9.59 11.59
C HIS A 172 13.31 8.94 12.52
N GLN A 173 13.18 9.14 13.84
CA GLN A 173 14.10 8.54 14.82
C GLN A 173 14.12 7.00 14.80
N HIS A 174 12.99 6.37 14.46
CA HIS A 174 12.86 4.91 14.38
C HIS A 174 13.38 4.34 13.05
N LEU A 175 13.45 5.20 12.02
CA LEU A 175 13.71 4.80 10.63
C LEU A 175 15.10 5.19 10.14
N LYS A 176 15.81 6.08 10.82
CA LYS A 176 17.16 6.58 10.42
C LYS A 176 18.23 5.50 10.23
N LYS A 177 18.05 4.31 10.80
CA LYS A 177 18.97 3.18 10.67
C LYS A 177 18.86 2.47 9.32
N PHE A 178 17.72 2.61 8.64
CA PHE A 178 17.48 2.00 7.33
C PHE A 178 17.96 2.94 6.22
N LYS A 179 18.44 2.35 5.13
CA LYS A 179 18.93 3.07 3.96
C LYS A 179 17.81 3.21 2.94
N LEU A 180 17.93 4.15 2.00
CA LEU A 180 17.05 4.19 0.84
C LEU A 180 17.23 2.90 0.03
N LEU A 181 16.11 2.30 -0.38
CA LEU A 181 16.11 1.16 -1.30
C LEU A 181 16.71 1.60 -2.64
N LYS A 182 17.61 0.78 -3.20
CA LYS A 182 18.33 1.06 -4.45
C LYS A 182 17.81 0.24 -5.62
#